data_AF-A0A6L6E406-F1
#
_entry.id   AF-A0A6L6E406-F1
#
_cell.length_a   1.000
_cell.length_b   1.000
_cell.length_c   1.000
_cell.angle_alpha   90.00
_cell.angle_beta   90.00
_cell.angle_gamma   90.00
#
_symmetry.space_group_name_H-M   'P 1'
#
loop_
_entity.id
_entity.type
_entity.pdbx_description
1 polymer ?
#
loop_
_entity_poly.entity_id
_entity_poly.type
_entity_poly.pdbx_seq_one_letter_code
_entity_poly.pdbx_strand_id
1 'polypeptide(L)'
;MTVTRIPAAPKDVGILSLVLSSAIAATAATAAKPLNALKFEKSRGYIVLVVDGLGSHNLDDHLGHAPNIGRVWRAQKSTIRCEFPSTTVVSLTGLTTGLRSAKHGLIGYNVPNSTRTELHNLLSGWEVDGNDPSTYKTYPTLSESYAMSVVSPSIYRNTGFTSLTLPSGYFHGVDDIADRFKTAAEIAERDGGVVYLYVPELDQVGHRLGAGSSQWLAVLEEIDSAVRHLSNLKRSIALLTADHGMVNVDTDGQIHLE
;
A
#
# COMPACT_ATOMS: atom_id res chain seq x y z
N MET A 1 -7.14 -6.77 48.67
CA MET A 1 -6.29 -5.85 47.88
C MET A 1 -6.65 -6.01 46.42
N THR A 2 -7.32 -5.02 45.84
CA THR A 2 -7.70 -5.01 44.41
C THR A 2 -6.43 -4.73 43.60
N VAL A 3 -5.94 -5.73 42.88
CA VAL A 3 -4.80 -5.56 41.97
C VAL A 3 -5.33 -5.02 40.66
N THR A 4 -5.43 -3.70 40.55
CA THR A 4 -5.66 -3.03 39.27
C THR A 4 -4.39 -3.17 38.44
N ARG A 5 -4.41 -4.02 37.40
CA ARG A 5 -3.34 -4.01 36.38
C ARG A 5 -3.85 -3.30 35.14
N ILE A 6 -3.12 -2.28 34.72
CA ILE A 6 -3.24 -1.73 33.37
C ILE A 6 -2.64 -2.77 32.41
N PRO A 7 -3.33 -3.15 31.31
CA PRO A 7 -2.79 -4.11 30.36
C PRO A 7 -1.48 -3.58 29.77
N ALA A 8 -0.49 -4.46 29.64
CA ALA A 8 0.71 -4.13 28.88
C ALA A 8 0.32 -3.81 27.44
N ALA A 9 0.81 -2.70 26.90
CA ALA A 9 0.66 -2.42 25.47
C ALA A 9 1.24 -3.60 24.68
N PRO A 10 0.57 -4.08 23.61
CA PRO A 10 1.10 -5.15 22.79
C PRO A 10 2.49 -4.78 22.29
N LYS A 11 3.38 -5.77 22.12
CA LYS A 11 4.61 -5.57 21.34
C LYS A 11 4.18 -5.00 19.99
N ASP A 12 4.69 -3.82 19.64
CA ASP A 12 4.34 -3.22 18.37
C ASP A 12 4.91 -4.10 17.25
N VAL A 13 4.04 -4.62 16.41
CA VAL A 13 4.44 -5.25 15.15
C VAL A 13 4.84 -4.11 14.19
N GLY A 14 5.64 -4.40 13.16
CA GLY A 14 6.08 -3.38 12.21
C GLY A 14 4.91 -2.52 11.69
N ILE A 15 5.15 -1.25 11.40
CA ILE A 15 4.11 -0.31 10.96
C ILE A 15 4.27 -0.07 9.45
N LEU A 16 3.16 -0.07 8.71
CA LEU A 16 3.12 0.13 7.25
C LEU A 16 3.87 1.39 6.81
N SER A 17 3.72 2.51 7.51
CA SER A 17 4.41 3.77 7.19
C SER A 17 5.94 3.62 7.15
N LEU A 18 6.52 2.62 7.82
CA LEU A 18 7.96 2.39 7.84
C LEU A 18 8.46 1.50 6.67
N VAL A 19 7.57 0.92 5.86
CA VAL A 19 7.95 -0.04 4.80
C VAL A 19 8.72 0.64 3.68
N LEU A 20 8.16 1.68 3.07
CA LEU A 20 8.79 2.33 1.91
C LEU A 20 10.10 3.03 2.31
N SER A 21 10.12 3.72 3.46
CA SER A 21 11.33 4.34 3.99
C SER A 21 12.43 3.31 4.30
N SER A 22 12.07 2.15 4.88
CA SER A 22 13.04 1.07 5.12
C SER A 22 13.57 0.47 3.83
N ALA A 23 12.72 0.28 2.80
CA ALA A 23 13.14 -0.18 1.49
C ALA A 23 14.12 0.80 0.82
N ILE A 24 13.82 2.11 0.84
CA ILE A 24 14.71 3.17 0.35
C ILE A 24 16.07 3.09 1.04
N ALA A 25 16.08 3.04 2.37
CA ALA A 25 17.31 2.97 3.17
C ALA A 25 18.18 1.74 2.85
N ALA A 26 17.52 0.63 2.49
CA ALA A 26 18.14 -0.65 2.18
C ALA A 26 18.73 -0.75 0.76
N THR A 27 18.42 0.19 -0.14
CA THR A 27 19.04 0.25 -1.49
C THR A 27 20.47 0.79 -1.48
N ALA A 28 21.27 0.46 -2.50
CA ALA A 28 22.70 0.79 -2.55
C ALA A 28 23.06 2.27 -2.91
N ALA A 29 22.09 3.17 -3.10
CA ALA A 29 22.34 4.56 -3.54
C ALA A 29 22.54 5.57 -2.38
N THR A 30 23.35 6.60 -2.61
CA THR A 30 23.88 7.60 -1.65
C THR A 30 23.06 8.89 -1.49
N ALA A 31 23.45 9.74 -0.53
CA ALA A 31 22.76 10.87 0.14
C ALA A 31 21.83 10.44 1.29
N ALA A 32 21.64 11.34 2.27
CA ALA A 32 21.07 11.06 3.60
C ALA A 32 19.89 10.08 3.55
N LYS A 33 20.14 8.83 3.94
CA LYS A 33 19.15 7.76 3.91
C LYS A 33 18.13 7.97 5.02
N PRO A 34 16.86 7.61 4.79
CA PRO A 34 15.92 7.51 5.89
C PRO A 34 16.35 6.35 6.81
N LEU A 35 15.76 6.27 8.01
CA LEU A 35 16.04 5.19 8.94
C LEU A 35 15.48 3.85 8.41
N ASN A 36 16.32 2.82 8.33
CA ASN A 36 15.88 1.44 8.08
C ASN A 36 15.30 0.80 9.36
N ALA A 37 14.13 1.28 9.79
CA ALA A 37 13.51 0.87 11.05
C ALA A 37 13.10 -0.61 11.05
N LEU A 38 12.73 -1.16 9.88
CA LEU A 38 12.34 -2.56 9.72
C LEU A 38 13.52 -3.51 9.46
N LYS A 39 14.75 -2.98 9.41
CA LYS A 39 16.00 -3.76 9.25
C LYS A 39 16.03 -4.64 8.00
N PHE A 40 15.48 -4.14 6.89
CA PHE A 40 15.57 -4.82 5.60
C PHE A 40 17.02 -4.98 5.16
N GLU A 41 17.33 -6.10 4.51
CA GLU A 41 18.69 -6.42 4.08
C GLU A 41 19.17 -5.51 2.94
N LYS A 42 20.48 -5.37 2.75
CA LYS A 42 20.96 -4.51 1.64
C LYS A 42 20.72 -5.18 0.30
N SER A 43 20.17 -4.45 -0.65
CA SER A 43 19.96 -4.90 -2.03
C SER A 43 20.26 -3.78 -3.02
N ARG A 44 20.50 -4.13 -4.29
CA ARG A 44 20.63 -3.11 -5.34
C ARG A 44 19.27 -2.49 -5.66
N GLY A 45 18.22 -3.30 -5.65
CA GLY A 45 16.85 -2.88 -5.95
C GLY A 45 15.84 -3.43 -4.95
N TYR A 46 14.77 -2.68 -4.73
CA TYR A 46 13.61 -3.10 -3.95
C TYR A 46 12.34 -2.88 -4.77
N ILE A 47 11.47 -3.89 -4.83
CA ILE A 47 10.11 -3.75 -5.30
C ILE A 47 9.21 -3.81 -4.06
N VAL A 48 8.51 -2.72 -3.76
CA VAL A 48 7.47 -2.69 -2.74
C VAL A 48 6.14 -2.92 -3.47
N LEU A 49 5.71 -4.18 -3.49
CA LEU A 49 4.43 -4.61 -4.05
C LEU A 49 3.33 -4.36 -3.01
N VAL A 50 2.41 -3.46 -3.33
CA VAL A 50 1.22 -3.16 -2.56
C VAL A 50 0.01 -3.77 -3.27
N VAL A 51 -0.53 -4.84 -2.70
CA VAL A 51 -1.81 -5.39 -3.14
C VAL A 51 -2.89 -4.82 -2.23
N ASP A 52 -3.71 -3.93 -2.79
CA ASP A 52 -4.75 -3.23 -2.05
C ASP A 52 -5.75 -4.23 -1.46
N GLY A 53 -6.14 -4.02 -0.20
CA GLY A 53 -7.12 -4.86 0.50
C GLY A 53 -6.67 -6.30 0.83
N LEU A 54 -5.42 -6.72 0.55
CA LEU A 54 -4.92 -8.06 0.87
C LEU A 54 -4.42 -8.18 2.32
N GLY A 55 -5.35 -8.25 3.27
CA GLY A 55 -5.04 -8.45 4.69
C GLY A 55 -4.44 -9.82 4.97
N SER A 56 -3.65 -9.94 6.05
CA SER A 56 -3.01 -11.21 6.41
C SER A 56 -4.02 -12.33 6.72
N HIS A 57 -5.15 -12.01 7.33
CA HIS A 57 -6.24 -12.96 7.54
C HIS A 57 -6.91 -13.36 6.21
N ASN A 58 -7.11 -12.40 5.29
CA ASN A 58 -7.64 -12.70 3.96
C ASN A 58 -6.73 -13.68 3.21
N LEU A 59 -5.41 -13.53 3.34
CA LEU A 59 -4.46 -14.47 2.75
C LEU A 59 -4.48 -15.84 3.45
N ASP A 60 -4.46 -15.88 4.79
CA ASP A 60 -4.50 -17.12 5.58
C ASP A 60 -5.71 -17.98 5.23
N ASP A 61 -6.89 -17.36 5.10
CA ASP A 61 -8.16 -18.04 4.81
C ASP A 61 -8.23 -18.61 3.38
N HIS A 62 -7.43 -18.06 2.45
CA HIS A 62 -7.51 -18.38 1.02
C HIS A 62 -6.18 -18.87 0.42
N LEU A 63 -5.27 -19.42 1.24
CA LEU A 63 -3.95 -19.91 0.78
C LEU A 63 -4.00 -20.96 -0.33
N GLY A 64 -5.14 -21.65 -0.51
CA GLY A 64 -5.34 -22.58 -1.63
C GLY A 64 -5.34 -21.90 -3.00
N HIS A 65 -5.72 -20.62 -3.06
CA HIS A 65 -5.79 -19.81 -4.28
C HIS A 65 -4.54 -18.96 -4.52
N ALA A 66 -3.57 -18.99 -3.58
CA ALA A 66 -2.33 -18.22 -3.68
C ALA A 66 -1.11 -19.10 -3.36
N PRO A 67 -0.81 -20.16 -4.14
CA PRO A 67 0.28 -21.09 -3.84
C PRO A 67 1.69 -20.48 -3.89
N ASN A 68 1.96 -19.50 -4.78
CA ASN A 68 3.28 -18.85 -4.87
C ASN A 68 3.51 -17.92 -3.68
N ILE A 69 2.56 -17.03 -3.40
CA ILE A 69 2.58 -16.13 -2.23
C ILE A 69 2.56 -16.96 -0.94
N GLY A 70 1.68 -17.96 -0.88
CA GLY A 70 1.47 -18.82 0.28
C GLY A 70 2.70 -19.66 0.65
N ARG A 71 3.59 -19.96 -0.30
CA ARG A 71 4.88 -20.59 -0.01
C ARG A 71 5.80 -19.67 0.80
N VAL A 72 5.92 -18.41 0.36
CA VAL A 72 6.74 -17.39 1.05
C VAL A 72 6.13 -17.04 2.41
N TRP A 73 4.80 -16.85 2.44
CA TRP A 73 4.06 -16.54 3.65
C TRP A 73 4.25 -17.58 4.76
N ARG A 74 4.17 -18.88 4.42
CA ARG A 74 4.39 -19.96 5.40
C ARG A 74 5.83 -20.03 5.90
N ALA A 75 6.81 -19.68 5.06
CA ALA A 75 8.22 -19.68 5.45
C ALA A 75 8.59 -18.47 6.34
N GLN A 76 7.93 -17.33 6.14
CA GLN A 76 8.23 -16.06 6.82
C GLN A 76 6.93 -15.34 7.22
N LYS A 77 6.16 -15.96 8.12
CA LYS A 77 4.91 -15.38 8.61
C LYS A 77 5.20 -14.16 9.50
N SER A 78 5.12 -12.97 8.90
CA SER A 78 5.32 -11.70 9.58
C SER A 78 4.26 -10.71 9.12
N THR A 79 3.57 -10.10 10.08
CA THR A 79 2.50 -9.11 9.84
C THR A 79 2.97 -7.72 10.19
N ILE A 80 2.53 -6.72 9.41
CA ILE A 80 2.62 -5.31 9.77
C ILE A 80 1.23 -4.73 10.00
N ARG A 81 1.14 -3.68 10.82
CA ARG A 81 -0.09 -2.93 11.04
C ARG A 81 -0.27 -1.87 9.96
N CYS A 82 -1.48 -1.81 9.39
CA CYS A 82 -1.93 -0.66 8.62
C CYS A 82 -2.12 0.57 9.52
N GLU A 83 -2.36 1.73 8.91
CA GLU A 83 -2.72 2.93 9.67
C GLU A 83 -4.17 2.87 10.16
N PHE A 84 -4.52 3.75 11.10
CA PHE A 84 -5.88 3.92 11.58
C PHE A 84 -6.39 5.32 11.20
N PRO A 85 -7.61 5.43 10.61
CA PRO A 85 -8.48 4.34 10.13
C PRO A 85 -7.86 3.51 8.99
N SER A 86 -8.21 2.22 8.93
CA SER A 86 -7.67 1.27 7.93
C SER A 86 -8.31 1.47 6.56
N THR A 87 -7.96 2.56 5.90
CA THR A 87 -8.45 2.93 4.57
C THR A 87 -7.29 3.26 3.64
N THR A 88 -7.47 3.08 2.33
CA THR A 88 -6.45 3.34 1.30
C THR A 88 -5.80 4.71 1.43
N VAL A 89 -6.62 5.76 1.60
CA VAL A 89 -6.11 7.13 1.73
C VAL A 89 -5.13 7.25 2.89
N VAL A 90 -5.51 6.75 4.07
CA VAL A 90 -4.73 6.90 5.29
C VAL A 90 -3.46 6.05 5.21
N SER A 91 -3.60 4.79 4.81
CA SER A 91 -2.50 3.83 4.77
C SER A 91 -1.48 4.14 3.68
N LEU A 92 -1.92 4.47 2.45
CA LEU A 92 -1.00 4.82 1.37
C LEU A 92 -0.31 6.15 1.64
N THR A 93 -1.00 7.13 2.23
CA THR A 93 -0.34 8.37 2.66
C THR A 93 0.72 8.09 3.72
N GLY A 94 0.42 7.24 4.72
CA GLY A 94 1.42 6.85 5.71
C GLY A 94 2.62 6.14 5.09
N LEU A 95 2.37 5.20 4.16
CA LEU A 95 3.40 4.47 3.42
C LEU A 95 4.31 5.40 2.62
N THR A 96 3.76 6.38 1.90
CA THR A 96 4.56 7.23 1.01
C THR A 96 5.21 8.42 1.71
N THR A 97 4.84 8.71 2.95
CA THR A 97 5.41 9.82 3.73
C THR A 97 6.34 9.36 4.85
N GLY A 98 6.20 8.11 5.32
CA GLY A 98 6.87 7.66 6.54
C GLY A 98 6.21 8.16 7.82
N LEU A 99 5.04 8.81 7.73
CA LEU A 99 4.35 9.43 8.86
C LEU A 99 3.13 8.60 9.28
N ARG A 100 2.77 8.70 10.56
CA ARG A 100 1.51 8.14 11.08
C ARG A 100 0.32 9.03 10.72
N SER A 101 -0.88 8.47 10.72
CA SER A 101 -2.13 9.20 10.40
C SER A 101 -2.31 10.53 11.11
N ALA A 102 -2.03 10.57 12.42
CA ALA A 102 -2.11 11.79 13.22
C ALA A 102 -1.12 12.90 12.79
N LYS A 103 -0.05 12.57 12.07
CA LYS A 103 0.95 13.53 11.59
C LYS A 103 0.67 14.00 10.17
N HIS A 104 0.31 13.11 9.25
CA HIS A 104 0.02 13.49 7.87
C HIS A 104 -1.41 14.06 7.71
N GLY A 105 -2.34 13.82 8.64
CA GLY A 105 -3.61 14.53 8.70
C GLY A 105 -4.69 14.11 7.68
N LEU A 106 -4.33 13.34 6.64
CA LEU A 106 -5.31 12.64 5.78
C LEU A 106 -5.92 11.45 6.52
N ILE A 107 -7.03 11.66 7.23
CA ILE A 107 -7.65 10.68 8.16
C ILE A 107 -8.96 10.05 7.65
N GLY A 108 -9.32 10.23 6.38
CA GLY A 108 -10.50 9.63 5.77
C GLY A 108 -10.50 9.83 4.26
N TYR A 109 -11.35 9.10 3.54
CA TYR A 109 -11.49 9.24 2.09
C TYR A 109 -12.43 10.39 1.69
N ASN A 110 -13.39 10.77 2.53
CA ASN A 110 -14.15 12.00 2.37
C ASN A 110 -13.69 13.02 3.41
N VAL A 111 -13.16 14.17 2.96
CA VAL A 111 -12.67 15.23 3.85
C VAL A 111 -13.31 16.57 3.48
N PRO A 112 -13.48 17.49 4.44
CA PRO A 112 -13.91 18.84 4.12
C PRO A 112 -12.95 19.51 3.12
N ASN A 113 -13.50 20.20 2.13
CA ASN A 113 -12.73 21.05 1.22
C ASN A 113 -12.09 22.23 1.97
N SER A 114 -11.27 23.04 1.29
CA SER A 114 -10.54 24.17 1.88
C SER A 114 -11.47 25.20 2.56
N THR A 115 -12.70 25.37 2.06
CA THR A 115 -13.73 26.25 2.63
C THR A 115 -14.58 25.58 3.72
N ARG A 116 -14.41 24.28 3.96
CA ARG A 116 -15.19 23.44 4.89
C ARG A 116 -16.70 23.45 4.64
N THR A 117 -17.11 23.68 3.40
CA THR A 117 -18.53 23.74 3.03
C THR A 117 -19.03 22.43 2.41
N GLU A 118 -18.13 21.64 1.84
CA GLU A 118 -18.45 20.40 1.13
C GLU A 118 -17.45 19.30 1.49
N LEU A 119 -17.86 18.04 1.34
CA LEU A 119 -16.98 16.89 1.46
C LEU A 119 -16.44 16.53 0.07
N HIS A 120 -15.13 16.32 -0.01
CA HIS A 120 -14.44 15.90 -1.22
C HIS A 120 -13.88 14.49 -1.04
N ASN A 121 -14.06 13.64 -2.05
CA ASN A 121 -13.51 12.29 -2.07
C ASN A 121 -12.05 12.34 -2.55
N LEU A 122 -11.11 11.94 -1.70
CA LEU A 122 -9.69 11.98 -2.01
C LEU A 122 -9.24 10.89 -3.00
N LEU A 123 -10.08 9.91 -3.34
CA LEU A 123 -9.78 8.86 -4.31
C LEU A 123 -10.42 9.11 -5.69
N SER A 124 -11.34 10.07 -5.82
CA SER A 124 -12.09 10.31 -7.06
C SER A 124 -12.65 11.72 -7.14
N GLY A 125 -12.85 12.26 -8.35
CA GLY A 125 -13.55 13.55 -8.53
C GLY A 125 -12.65 14.78 -8.59
N TRP A 126 -11.33 14.62 -8.40
CA TRP A 126 -10.33 15.70 -8.52
C TRP A 126 -10.46 16.54 -9.81
N GLU A 127 -10.63 15.88 -10.96
CA GLU A 127 -10.73 16.50 -12.28
C GLU A 127 -12.01 17.35 -12.45
N VAL A 128 -13.06 17.02 -11.69
CA VAL A 128 -14.41 17.60 -11.79
C VAL A 128 -14.58 18.72 -10.78
N ASP A 129 -14.05 18.54 -9.57
CA ASP A 129 -14.24 19.46 -8.46
C ASP A 129 -13.27 20.65 -8.52
N GLY A 130 -12.25 20.59 -9.39
CA GLY A 130 -11.27 21.67 -9.59
C GLY A 130 -10.39 21.97 -8.37
N ASN A 131 -10.42 21.09 -7.36
CA ASN A 131 -9.63 21.24 -6.13
C ASN A 131 -8.15 20.98 -6.41
N ASP A 132 -7.29 21.89 -5.94
CA ASP A 132 -5.84 21.69 -5.96
C ASP A 132 -5.43 20.70 -4.86
N PRO A 133 -4.89 19.51 -5.20
CA PRO A 133 -4.44 18.53 -4.21
C PRO A 133 -3.39 19.10 -3.25
N SER A 134 -2.59 20.08 -3.68
CA SER A 134 -1.55 20.70 -2.84
C SER A 134 -2.11 21.31 -1.54
N THR A 135 -3.39 21.71 -1.54
CA THR A 135 -4.06 22.30 -0.37
C THR A 135 -4.24 21.33 0.80
N TYR A 136 -4.25 20.02 0.53
CA TYR A 136 -4.34 18.98 1.56
C TYR A 136 -2.97 18.52 2.07
N LYS A 137 -1.89 18.92 1.39
CA LYS A 137 -0.54 18.44 1.65
C LYS A 137 0.16 19.30 2.71
N THR A 138 0.33 18.75 3.90
CA THR A 138 1.01 19.44 5.03
C THR A 138 2.38 18.85 5.35
N TYR A 139 2.88 17.96 4.50
CA TYR A 139 4.04 17.11 4.74
C TYR A 139 4.80 16.83 3.42
N PRO A 140 6.13 16.60 3.48
CA PRO A 140 6.87 16.07 2.34
C PRO A 140 6.61 14.58 2.17
N THR A 141 6.63 14.11 0.92
CA THR A 141 6.59 12.69 0.56
C THR A 141 8.01 12.15 0.40
N LEU A 142 8.16 10.83 0.51
CA LEU A 142 9.42 10.15 0.23
C LEU A 142 9.82 10.33 -1.25
N SER A 143 8.86 10.41 -2.17
CA SER A 143 9.15 10.61 -3.60
C SER A 143 9.84 11.96 -3.90
N GLU A 144 9.55 13.00 -3.12
CA GLU A 144 10.20 14.31 -3.29
C GLU A 144 11.64 14.32 -2.79
N SER A 145 11.97 13.43 -1.85
CA SER A 145 13.32 13.34 -1.27
C SER A 145 14.17 12.25 -1.94
N TYR A 146 13.54 11.24 -2.53
CA TYR A 146 14.19 10.05 -3.03
C TYR A 146 13.59 9.62 -4.37
N ALA A 147 14.46 9.41 -5.37
CA ALA A 147 14.08 8.87 -6.66
C ALA A 147 13.47 7.46 -6.50
N MET A 148 12.31 7.26 -7.11
CA MET A 148 11.63 5.96 -7.17
C MET A 148 10.81 5.84 -8.46
N SER A 149 10.67 4.62 -8.94
CA SER A 149 9.74 4.29 -10.02
C SER A 149 8.39 3.88 -9.44
N VAL A 150 7.31 4.31 -10.08
CA VAL A 150 5.93 3.98 -9.69
C VAL A 150 5.32 3.19 -10.83
N VAL A 151 4.95 1.93 -10.59
CA VAL A 151 4.30 1.05 -11.57
C VAL A 151 2.87 0.78 -11.09
N SER A 152 1.89 1.24 -11.85
CA SER A 152 0.49 1.33 -11.41
C SER A 152 -0.44 1.43 -12.62
N PRO A 153 -1.76 1.15 -12.50
CA PRO A 153 -2.72 1.40 -13.56
C PRO A 153 -2.63 2.82 -14.13
N SER A 154 -2.76 2.95 -15.45
CA SER A 154 -2.59 4.21 -16.18
C SER A 154 -3.56 5.28 -15.71
N ILE A 155 -4.76 4.88 -15.30
CA ILE A 155 -5.81 5.76 -14.79
C ILE A 155 -5.36 6.57 -13.56
N TYR A 156 -4.39 6.08 -12.77
CA TYR A 156 -3.93 6.78 -11.57
C TYR A 156 -2.86 7.85 -11.83
N ARG A 157 -2.28 7.91 -13.04
CA ARG A 157 -1.13 8.77 -13.38
C ARG A 157 -1.36 10.23 -13.00
N ASN A 158 -2.51 10.78 -13.37
CA ASN A 158 -2.82 12.20 -13.24
C ASN A 158 -3.80 12.49 -12.10
N THR A 159 -4.09 11.51 -11.24
CA THR A 159 -5.05 11.71 -10.15
C THR A 159 -4.48 12.63 -9.08
N GLY A 160 -5.37 13.36 -8.40
CA GLY A 160 -4.99 14.20 -7.27
C GLY A 160 -4.36 13.40 -6.13
N PHE A 161 -4.80 12.15 -5.92
CA PHE A 161 -4.21 11.30 -4.89
C PHE A 161 -2.77 10.90 -5.20
N THR A 162 -2.45 10.50 -6.44
CA THR A 162 -1.05 10.25 -6.85
C THR A 162 -0.22 11.53 -6.72
N SER A 163 -0.78 12.69 -7.07
CA SER A 163 -0.10 13.98 -6.92
C SER A 163 0.16 14.33 -5.44
N LEU A 164 -0.69 13.88 -4.52
CA LEU A 164 -0.51 14.03 -3.08
C LEU A 164 0.56 13.10 -2.50
N THR A 165 0.59 11.85 -2.95
CA THR A 165 1.38 10.80 -2.29
C THR A 165 2.70 10.49 -2.99
N LEU A 166 2.77 10.63 -4.31
CA LEU A 166 3.91 10.26 -5.17
C LEU A 166 4.22 11.34 -6.24
N PRO A 167 4.21 12.65 -5.93
CA PRO A 167 4.33 13.73 -6.93
C PRO A 167 5.62 13.71 -7.76
N SER A 168 6.69 13.12 -7.24
CA SER A 168 8.00 13.07 -7.90
C SER A 168 8.42 11.65 -8.30
N GLY A 169 7.49 10.69 -8.24
CA GLY A 169 7.74 9.33 -8.70
C GLY A 169 7.78 9.25 -10.23
N TYR A 170 8.72 8.48 -10.79
CA TYR A 170 8.74 8.20 -12.22
C TYR A 170 7.62 7.21 -12.56
N PHE A 171 6.48 7.71 -13.05
CA PHE A 171 5.26 6.92 -13.23
C PHE A 171 5.25 6.12 -14.55
N HIS A 172 5.07 4.82 -14.42
CA HIS A 172 4.90 3.83 -15.49
C HIS A 172 3.46 3.28 -15.41
N GLY A 173 2.61 3.76 -16.32
CA GLY A 173 1.21 3.33 -16.43
C GLY A 173 1.14 2.01 -17.19
N VAL A 174 0.67 0.96 -16.52
CA VAL A 174 0.51 -0.39 -17.08
C VAL A 174 -0.76 -0.99 -16.50
N ASP A 175 -1.69 -1.41 -17.35
CA ASP A 175 -3.05 -1.76 -16.92
C ASP A 175 -3.21 -3.25 -16.59
N ASP A 176 -2.64 -4.14 -17.41
CA ASP A 176 -2.63 -5.58 -17.15
C ASP A 176 -1.81 -5.93 -15.89
N ILE A 177 -2.32 -6.85 -15.06
CA ILE A 177 -1.65 -7.23 -13.79
C ILE A 177 -0.31 -7.90 -14.08
N ALA A 178 -0.24 -8.87 -15.00
CA ALA A 178 0.99 -9.59 -15.29
C ALA A 178 2.07 -8.66 -15.88
N ASP A 179 1.69 -7.78 -16.80
CA ASP A 179 2.60 -6.81 -17.40
C ASP A 179 3.12 -5.78 -16.37
N ARG A 180 2.31 -5.41 -15.37
CA ARG A 180 2.78 -4.56 -14.26
C ARG A 180 3.89 -5.24 -13.45
N PHE A 181 3.71 -6.51 -13.09
CA PHE A 181 4.72 -7.26 -12.35
C PHE A 181 6.00 -7.44 -13.15
N LYS A 182 5.87 -7.75 -14.44
CA LYS A 182 6.99 -7.84 -15.39
C LYS A 182 7.74 -6.50 -15.50
N THR A 183 7.01 -5.40 -15.70
CA THR A 183 7.59 -4.05 -15.80
C THR A 183 8.36 -3.67 -14.54
N ALA A 184 7.79 -3.94 -13.36
CA ALA A 184 8.45 -3.66 -12.09
C ALA A 184 9.74 -4.48 -11.91
N ALA A 185 9.72 -5.77 -12.30
CA ALA A 185 10.91 -6.63 -12.27
C ALA A 185 12.01 -6.12 -13.20
N GLU A 186 11.65 -5.74 -14.43
CA GLU A 186 12.59 -5.21 -15.42
C GLU A 186 13.24 -3.91 -14.96
N ILE A 187 12.46 -2.97 -14.41
CA ILE A 187 12.97 -1.70 -13.87
C ILE A 187 13.93 -1.97 -12.70
N ALA A 188 13.53 -2.79 -11.73
CA ALA A 188 14.36 -3.08 -10.56
C ALA A 188 15.69 -3.75 -10.94
N GLU A 189 15.68 -4.73 -11.84
CA GLU A 189 16.89 -5.42 -12.30
C GLU A 189 17.77 -4.53 -13.18
N ARG A 190 17.19 -3.66 -14.01
CA ARG A 190 17.94 -2.76 -14.88
C ARG A 190 18.53 -1.59 -14.11
N ASP A 191 17.74 -0.90 -13.30
CA ASP A 191 18.08 0.42 -12.75
C ASP A 191 18.47 0.33 -11.25
N GLY A 192 17.93 -0.64 -10.51
CA GLY A 192 18.03 -0.70 -9.05
C GLY A 192 17.10 0.31 -8.38
N GLY A 193 17.45 0.76 -7.17
CA GLY A 193 16.63 1.72 -6.43
C GLY A 193 15.31 1.12 -5.93
N VAL A 194 14.28 1.95 -5.74
CA VAL A 194 12.96 1.50 -5.27
C VAL A 194 11.92 1.60 -6.39
N VAL A 195 11.18 0.51 -6.57
CA VAL A 195 9.99 0.44 -7.41
C VAL A 195 8.78 0.24 -6.50
N TYR A 196 7.87 1.21 -6.50
CA TYR A 196 6.54 1.08 -5.91
C TYR A 196 5.62 0.43 -6.94
N LEU A 197 5.13 -0.78 -6.67
CA LEU A 197 4.24 -1.54 -7.55
C LEU A 197 2.86 -1.64 -6.89
N TYR A 198 1.82 -1.09 -7.52
CA TYR A 198 0.47 -1.04 -6.96
C TYR A 198 -0.55 -1.85 -7.76
N VAL A 199 -1.37 -2.61 -7.02
CA VAL A 199 -2.35 -3.55 -7.53
C VAL A 199 -3.68 -3.34 -6.80
N PRO A 200 -4.59 -2.49 -7.32
CA PRO A 200 -5.87 -2.17 -6.68
C PRO A 200 -6.96 -3.23 -6.90
N GLU A 201 -6.78 -4.15 -7.85
CA GLU A 201 -7.89 -4.93 -8.42
C GLU A 201 -8.59 -5.80 -7.39
N LEU A 202 -7.82 -6.34 -6.43
CA LEU A 202 -8.34 -7.22 -5.40
C LEU A 202 -9.31 -6.50 -4.46
N ASP A 203 -8.94 -5.29 -4.02
CA ASP A 203 -9.78 -4.40 -3.21
C ASP A 203 -11.05 -3.98 -3.97
N GLN A 204 -10.89 -3.54 -5.23
CA GLN A 204 -12.02 -3.11 -6.08
C GLN A 204 -13.07 -4.21 -6.27
N VAL A 205 -12.62 -5.45 -6.48
CA VAL A 205 -13.53 -6.61 -6.59
C VAL A 205 -14.10 -6.98 -5.21
N GLY A 206 -13.28 -6.92 -4.15
CA GLY A 206 -13.71 -7.17 -2.78
C GLY A 206 -14.84 -6.24 -2.33
N HIS A 207 -14.75 -4.94 -2.62
CA HIS A 207 -15.81 -3.98 -2.32
C HIS A 207 -17.11 -4.25 -3.09
N ARG A 208 -17.03 -4.79 -4.30
CA ARG A 208 -18.19 -5.04 -5.14
C ARG A 208 -18.89 -6.37 -4.81
N LEU A 209 -18.11 -7.40 -4.51
CA LEU A 209 -18.58 -8.79 -4.49
C LEU A 209 -18.24 -9.55 -3.20
N GLY A 210 -17.52 -8.92 -2.27
CA GLY A 210 -17.07 -9.51 -1.03
C GLY A 210 -15.74 -10.26 -1.17
N ALA A 211 -14.94 -10.23 -0.10
CA ALA A 211 -13.74 -11.04 0.03
C ALA A 211 -14.11 -12.53 0.07
N GLY A 212 -13.36 -13.36 -0.66
CA GLY A 212 -13.63 -14.80 -0.80
C GLY A 212 -14.69 -15.16 -1.86
N SER A 213 -15.29 -14.19 -2.54
CA SER A 213 -16.14 -14.46 -3.70
C SER A 213 -15.35 -15.07 -4.86
N SER A 214 -16.01 -15.80 -5.78
CA SER A 214 -15.32 -16.43 -6.92
C SER A 214 -14.51 -15.44 -7.78
N GLN A 215 -14.99 -14.21 -7.91
CA GLN A 215 -14.34 -13.14 -8.66
C GLN A 215 -13.14 -12.59 -7.89
N TRP A 216 -13.27 -12.44 -6.57
CA TRP A 216 -12.15 -12.03 -5.71
C TRP A 216 -11.05 -13.09 -5.73
N LEU A 217 -11.41 -14.38 -5.68
CA LEU A 217 -10.47 -15.50 -5.78
C LEU A 217 -9.77 -15.55 -7.13
N ALA A 218 -10.48 -15.30 -8.24
CA ALA A 218 -9.88 -15.22 -9.57
C ALA A 218 -8.81 -14.11 -9.65
N VAL A 219 -9.07 -12.94 -9.07
CA VAL A 219 -8.06 -11.86 -9.01
C VAL A 219 -6.88 -12.25 -8.12
N LEU A 220 -7.11 -12.91 -6.98
CA LEU A 220 -6.04 -13.42 -6.12
C LEU A 220 -5.15 -14.42 -6.88
N GLU A 221 -5.74 -15.33 -7.65
CA GLU A 221 -5.02 -16.30 -8.49
C GLU A 221 -4.20 -15.62 -9.59
N GLU A 222 -4.73 -14.56 -10.21
CA GLU A 222 -4.02 -13.76 -11.20
C GLU A 222 -2.80 -13.05 -10.59
N ILE A 223 -2.96 -12.45 -9.41
CA ILE A 223 -1.87 -11.82 -8.66
C ILE A 223 -0.82 -12.86 -8.26
N ASP A 224 -1.24 -14.01 -7.72
CA ASP A 224 -0.32 -15.11 -7.36
C ASP A 224 0.46 -15.64 -8.56
N SER A 225 -0.20 -15.71 -9.72
CA SER A 225 0.41 -16.07 -11.00
C SER A 225 1.47 -15.07 -11.43
N ALA A 226 1.19 -13.77 -11.31
CA ALA A 226 2.09 -12.67 -11.66
C ALA A 226 3.33 -12.58 -10.76
N VAL A 227 3.25 -13.02 -9.49
CA VAL A 227 4.40 -13.08 -8.54
C VAL A 227 5.57 -13.89 -9.08
N ARG A 228 5.38 -14.78 -10.05
CA ARG A 228 6.48 -15.51 -10.70
C ARG A 228 7.51 -14.59 -11.37
N HIS A 229 7.11 -13.41 -11.84
CA HIS A 229 8.04 -12.40 -12.37
C HIS A 229 8.99 -11.87 -11.30
N LEU A 230 8.55 -11.84 -10.03
CA LEU A 230 9.32 -11.33 -8.90
C LEU A 230 10.17 -12.42 -8.22
N SER A 231 9.82 -13.69 -8.43
CA SER A 231 10.53 -14.83 -7.82
C SER A 231 11.91 -15.10 -8.44
N ASN A 232 12.20 -14.52 -9.62
CA ASN A 232 13.42 -14.75 -10.38
C ASN A 232 14.40 -13.56 -10.36
N LEU A 233 14.18 -12.58 -9.47
CA LEU A 233 15.06 -11.42 -9.32
C LEU A 233 16.46 -11.88 -8.88
N LYS A 234 17.50 -11.31 -9.49
CA LYS A 234 18.91 -11.68 -9.22
C LYS A 234 19.65 -10.63 -8.42
N ARG A 235 19.23 -9.37 -8.52
CA ARG A 235 19.91 -8.21 -7.94
C ARG A 235 18.98 -7.41 -7.02
N SER A 236 17.70 -7.78 -6.98
CA SER A 236 16.64 -7.03 -6.32
C SER A 236 15.84 -7.93 -5.38
N ILE A 237 15.15 -7.31 -4.43
CA ILE A 237 14.25 -7.99 -3.50
C ILE A 237 12.84 -7.47 -3.74
N ALA A 238 11.85 -8.36 -3.77
CA ALA A 238 10.45 -7.99 -3.75
C ALA A 238 9.86 -8.20 -2.34
N LEU A 239 9.12 -7.20 -1.86
CA LEU A 239 8.37 -7.23 -0.62
C LEU A 239 6.89 -7.08 -0.95
N LEU A 240 6.07 -8.04 -0.51
CA LEU A 240 4.62 -7.94 -0.58
C LEU A 240 4.08 -7.30 0.70
N THR A 241 3.21 -6.31 0.54
CA THR A 241 2.43 -5.68 1.61
C THR A 241 1.03 -5.36 1.10
N ALA A 242 0.16 -4.95 2.01
CA ALA A 242 -1.12 -4.32 1.73
C ALA A 242 -1.25 -3.02 2.52
N ASP A 243 -2.14 -2.16 2.07
CA ASP A 243 -2.53 -0.92 2.75
C ASP A 243 -3.56 -1.19 3.87
N HIS A 244 -4.46 -2.15 3.66
CA HIS A 244 -5.36 -2.70 4.68
C HIS A 244 -5.81 -4.12 4.33
N GLY A 245 -6.69 -4.68 5.15
CA GLY A 245 -7.42 -5.91 4.83
C GLY A 245 -8.86 -5.62 4.44
N MET A 246 -9.63 -6.68 4.21
CA MET A 246 -11.04 -6.60 3.85
C MET A 246 -11.88 -7.43 4.82
N VAL A 247 -13.06 -6.93 5.17
CA VAL A 247 -14.07 -7.67 5.93
C VAL A 247 -15.40 -7.63 5.17
N ASN A 248 -16.10 -8.75 5.14
CA ASN A 248 -17.47 -8.78 4.66
C ASN A 248 -18.38 -8.22 5.76
N VAL A 249 -19.27 -7.29 5.41
CA VAL A 249 -20.19 -6.64 6.36
C VAL A 249 -21.61 -7.04 5.99
N ASP A 250 -22.25 -7.81 6.88
CA ASP A 250 -23.64 -8.18 6.77
C ASP A 250 -24.56 -7.04 7.27
N THR A 251 -25.82 -7.04 6.84
CA THR A 251 -26.78 -5.97 7.18
C THR A 251 -27.14 -5.91 8.66
N ASP A 252 -26.97 -7.00 9.40
CA ASP A 252 -27.18 -7.09 10.84
C ASP A 252 -26.06 -6.38 11.65
N GLY A 253 -24.91 -6.10 11.04
CA GLY A 253 -23.82 -5.31 11.62
C GLY A 253 -24.02 -3.80 11.55
N GLN A 254 -25.13 -3.31 10.99
CA GLN A 254 -25.38 -1.88 10.79
C GLN A 254 -26.01 -1.24 12.03
N ILE A 255 -25.33 -0.23 12.59
CA ILE A 255 -25.87 0.60 13.67
C ILE A 255 -26.43 1.88 13.05
N HIS A 256 -27.74 2.11 13.24
CA HIS A 256 -28.42 3.30 12.76
C HIS A 256 -28.50 4.31 13.91
N LEU A 257 -27.95 5.50 13.69
CA LEU A 257 -28.08 6.59 14.64
C LEU A 257 -29.37 7.36 14.32
N GLU A 258 -30.14 7.68 15.36
CA GLU A 258 -31.33 8.55 15.27
C GLU A 258 -30.97 10.02 15.01
#